data_AF-E9DZI5-F1
#
_entry.id   AF-E9DZI5-F1
#
_cell.length_a   1.000
_cell.length_b   1.000
_cell.length_c   1.000
_cell.angle_alpha   90.00
_cell.angle_beta   90.00
_cell.angle_gamma   90.00
#
_symmetry.space_group_name_H-M   'P 1'
#
loop_
_entity.id
_entity.type
_entity.pdbx_description
1 polymer ?
#
loop_
_entity_poly.entity_id
_entity_poly.type
_entity_poly.pdbx_seq_one_letter_code
_entity_poly.pdbx_strand_id
1 'polypeptide(L)'
;MAAPKIIILGSLNGQLEPAFNKLATLHAKNNFSLAILTGDVFTSDTDDKTISALLNGSLEVPLPTYFTIGTHSLPERIATKVEAGEEICHNLHFLGKRSITKTSEGLRIVTLGGLLDTKVVGGQSKEQHLPFHTDDDAKGLKGANNADILLTSMWPANVWNGSQVVLGPTHQASIQSSQVIAELCATLKPRYHISASPDAFFYEREPFLHQSSSNTEPASVTRFISMAPYGNEAKAKAMYAFTLNKSDTTVPRGITASPFTPKKKRPRDDDEAGYSRFAPHDNNRRGRQNKRRRESLPPGPDKCYFCLSNPNISAHMCCSIGDESYITTAKGPLPTSTTFADVGLNFPGHFIIIPLPHAPTIPSMGPTSDPTSDAVKAYNEMSRFRESIQAMISAKSSHKLGVVTWEISRDRNVHLIWQLMPIPAEMIHSEIAEAAFRVEAENQKYPSFVTRELTLEEQPTFGDYFRVWLWADNGEDKIKGKSLVMPLSADTRFDLQFGRRVIAKLLGLEKRFIWQDCEQTVEEETADVEAFRDAFKAWEFTLG
;
A
#
# COMPACT_ATOMS: atom_id res chain seq x y z
N MET A 1 19.72 -26.81 -24.60
CA MET A 1 18.40 -27.20 -25.14
C MET A 1 17.76 -25.99 -25.78
N ALA A 2 17.15 -26.14 -26.96
CA ALA A 2 16.40 -25.07 -27.59
C ALA A 2 15.23 -24.65 -26.69
N ALA A 3 14.87 -23.37 -26.72
CA ALA A 3 13.79 -22.88 -25.89
C ALA A 3 12.43 -23.42 -26.37
N PRO A 4 11.59 -23.94 -25.46
CA PRO A 4 10.32 -24.55 -25.83
C PRO A 4 9.38 -23.50 -26.44
N LYS A 5 8.75 -23.87 -27.57
CA LYS A 5 7.67 -23.10 -28.18
C LYS A 5 6.35 -23.58 -27.58
N ILE A 6 5.59 -22.67 -27.01
CA ILE A 6 4.37 -22.96 -26.24
C ILE A 6 3.19 -22.30 -26.95
N ILE A 7 2.09 -23.03 -27.06
CA ILE A 7 0.80 -22.49 -27.52
C ILE A 7 -0.23 -22.55 -26.39
N ILE A 8 -0.94 -21.46 -26.17
CA ILE A 8 -2.02 -21.32 -25.21
C ILE A 8 -3.33 -21.26 -25.97
N LEU A 9 -4.33 -21.98 -25.49
CA LEU A 9 -5.71 -21.84 -25.93
C LEU A 9 -6.56 -21.44 -24.73
N GLY A 10 -7.53 -20.55 -24.96
CA GLY A 10 -8.55 -20.22 -23.97
C GLY A 10 -9.48 -21.40 -23.68
N SER A 11 -10.51 -21.15 -22.87
CA SER A 11 -11.52 -22.15 -22.53
C SER A 11 -12.19 -22.73 -23.76
N LEU A 12 -12.26 -24.06 -23.87
CA LEU A 12 -12.84 -24.72 -25.06
C LEU A 12 -14.35 -24.86 -24.96
N ASN A 13 -14.91 -24.84 -23.74
CA ASN A 13 -16.33 -24.99 -23.44
C ASN A 13 -16.97 -26.18 -24.18
N GLY A 14 -16.25 -27.31 -24.24
CA GLY A 14 -16.69 -28.54 -24.93
C GLY A 14 -16.38 -28.62 -26.43
N GLN A 15 -15.86 -27.56 -27.08
CA GLN A 15 -15.52 -27.54 -28.51
C GLN A 15 -14.18 -28.22 -28.84
N LEU A 16 -14.01 -29.47 -28.41
CA LEU A 16 -12.74 -30.21 -28.47
C LEU A 16 -12.26 -30.45 -29.90
N GLU A 17 -13.12 -30.99 -30.77
CA GLU A 17 -12.74 -31.39 -32.13
C GLU A 17 -12.29 -30.18 -32.99
N PRO A 18 -13.04 -29.07 -33.07
CA PRO A 18 -12.58 -27.88 -33.79
C PRO A 18 -11.26 -27.32 -33.23
N ALA A 19 -11.08 -27.34 -31.90
CA ALA A 19 -9.88 -26.82 -31.25
C ALA A 19 -8.65 -27.69 -31.55
N PHE A 20 -8.75 -29.01 -31.43
CA PHE A 20 -7.64 -29.93 -31.71
C PHE A 20 -7.27 -29.99 -33.19
N ASN A 21 -8.25 -29.93 -34.10
CA ASN A 21 -7.99 -29.81 -35.55
C ASN A 21 -7.21 -28.53 -35.86
N LYS A 22 -7.58 -27.41 -35.22
CA LYS A 22 -6.87 -26.14 -35.39
C LYS A 22 -5.47 -26.20 -34.79
N LEU A 23 -5.33 -26.81 -33.62
CA LEU A 23 -4.06 -27.03 -32.94
C LEU A 23 -3.10 -27.88 -33.78
N ALA A 24 -3.58 -28.96 -34.38
CA ALA A 24 -2.80 -29.83 -35.26
C ALA A 24 -2.27 -29.06 -36.47
N THR A 25 -3.13 -28.24 -37.10
CA THR A 25 -2.75 -27.39 -38.22
C THR A 25 -1.67 -26.38 -37.86
N LEU A 26 -1.75 -25.78 -36.67
CA LEU A 26 -0.75 -24.81 -36.20
C LEU A 26 0.54 -25.49 -35.76
N HIS A 27 0.44 -26.65 -35.12
CA HIS A 27 1.58 -27.45 -34.69
C HIS A 27 2.42 -27.94 -35.87
N ALA A 28 1.78 -28.45 -36.93
CA ALA A 28 2.47 -28.86 -38.17
C ALA A 28 3.32 -27.73 -38.79
N LYS A 29 2.90 -26.47 -38.63
CA LYS A 29 3.61 -25.30 -39.16
C LYS A 29 4.70 -24.76 -38.24
N ASN A 30 4.47 -24.77 -36.92
CA ASN A 30 5.31 -24.03 -35.97
C ASN A 30 6.19 -24.94 -35.11
N ASN A 31 5.88 -26.23 -35.06
CA ASN A 31 6.51 -27.25 -34.25
C ASN A 31 6.58 -26.85 -32.76
N PHE A 32 5.42 -26.77 -32.11
CA PHE A 32 5.30 -26.44 -30.69
C PHE A 32 5.77 -27.61 -29.81
N SER A 33 6.41 -27.31 -28.69
CA SER A 33 6.84 -28.30 -27.71
C SER A 33 5.68 -28.80 -26.85
N LEU A 34 4.76 -27.90 -26.46
CA LEU A 34 3.57 -28.25 -25.68
C LEU A 34 2.44 -27.22 -25.88
N ALA A 35 1.23 -27.61 -25.50
CA ALA A 35 0.06 -26.74 -25.42
C ALA A 35 -0.47 -26.61 -23.98
N ILE A 36 -1.07 -25.46 -23.66
CA ILE A 36 -1.74 -25.21 -22.37
C ILE A 36 -3.16 -24.69 -22.63
N LEU A 37 -4.15 -25.31 -21.98
CA LEU A 37 -5.55 -24.87 -22.01
C LEU A 37 -5.88 -24.16 -20.69
N THR A 38 -6.51 -22.99 -20.73
CA THR A 38 -6.71 -22.14 -19.54
C THR A 38 -7.73 -22.67 -18.52
N GLY A 39 -8.55 -23.63 -18.90
CA GLY A 39 -9.64 -24.18 -18.09
C GLY A 39 -10.84 -24.54 -18.96
N ASP A 40 -11.90 -25.08 -18.37
CA ASP A 40 -13.19 -25.35 -19.03
C ASP A 40 -13.03 -26.05 -20.39
N VAL A 41 -12.15 -27.06 -20.41
CA VAL A 41 -11.92 -27.92 -21.57
C VAL A 41 -13.18 -28.71 -21.91
N PHE A 42 -13.86 -29.16 -20.85
CA PHE A 42 -15.15 -29.84 -20.88
C PHE A 42 -16.18 -29.00 -20.13
N THR A 43 -17.44 -29.12 -20.52
CA THR A 43 -18.62 -28.68 -19.78
C THR A 43 -19.53 -29.87 -19.50
N SER A 44 -20.56 -29.69 -18.66
CA SER A 44 -21.61 -30.70 -18.42
C SER A 44 -22.32 -31.12 -19.71
N ASP A 45 -22.32 -30.24 -20.71
CA ASP A 45 -23.05 -30.39 -21.96
C ASP A 45 -22.14 -30.88 -23.10
N THR A 46 -20.89 -31.24 -22.81
CA THR A 46 -19.99 -31.84 -23.81
C THR A 46 -20.63 -33.12 -24.35
N ASP A 47 -20.77 -33.24 -25.67
CA ASP A 47 -21.37 -34.42 -26.31
C ASP A 47 -20.62 -35.70 -25.90
N ASP A 48 -21.38 -36.69 -25.43
CA ASP A 48 -20.90 -38.03 -25.07
C ASP A 48 -20.19 -38.72 -26.23
N LYS A 49 -20.56 -38.41 -27.49
CA LYS A 49 -19.84 -38.90 -28.68
C LYS A 49 -18.42 -38.35 -28.74
N THR A 50 -18.23 -37.06 -28.47
CA THR A 50 -16.91 -36.43 -28.44
C THR A 50 -16.07 -36.96 -27.30
N ILE A 51 -16.66 -37.15 -26.12
CA ILE A 51 -15.97 -37.81 -24.98
C ILE A 51 -15.54 -39.23 -25.36
N SER A 52 -16.42 -40.00 -25.99
CA SER A 52 -16.11 -41.37 -26.42
C SER A 52 -15.00 -41.40 -27.49
N ALA A 53 -15.03 -40.47 -28.44
CA ALA A 53 -13.99 -40.29 -29.45
C ALA A 53 -12.63 -39.90 -28.85
N LEU A 54 -12.63 -39.10 -27.78
CA LEU A 54 -11.42 -38.75 -27.05
C LEU A 54 -10.86 -39.96 -26.30
N LEU A 55 -11.71 -40.67 -25.55
CA LEU A 55 -11.30 -41.81 -24.71
C LEU A 55 -10.85 -43.03 -25.52
N ASN A 56 -11.41 -43.25 -26.71
CA ASN A 56 -11.02 -44.35 -27.60
C ASN A 56 -9.87 -43.98 -28.55
N GLY A 57 -9.39 -42.73 -28.52
CA GLY A 57 -8.29 -42.24 -29.36
C GLY A 57 -8.67 -41.86 -30.80
N SER A 58 -9.95 -41.85 -31.17
CA SER A 58 -10.39 -41.38 -32.49
C SER A 58 -10.21 -39.87 -32.67
N LEU A 59 -10.30 -39.12 -31.57
CA LEU A 59 -9.97 -37.70 -31.52
C LEU A 59 -8.56 -37.54 -30.95
N GLU A 60 -7.59 -37.32 -31.84
CA GLU A 60 -6.18 -37.22 -31.47
C GLU A 60 -5.80 -35.83 -30.95
N VAL A 61 -4.99 -35.81 -29.89
CA VAL A 61 -4.36 -34.60 -29.37
C VAL A 61 -2.94 -34.51 -29.94
N PRO A 62 -2.63 -33.51 -30.79
CA PRO A 62 -1.46 -33.55 -31.68
C PRO A 62 -0.11 -33.34 -31.00
N LEU A 63 -0.10 -32.84 -29.76
CA LEU A 63 1.11 -32.61 -28.96
C LEU A 63 0.76 -32.63 -27.47
N PRO A 64 1.74 -32.81 -26.57
CA PRO A 64 1.51 -32.77 -25.12
C PRO A 64 0.74 -31.51 -24.71
N THR A 65 -0.48 -31.70 -24.22
CA THR A 65 -1.45 -30.66 -23.93
C THR A 65 -1.86 -30.75 -22.47
N TYR A 66 -1.61 -29.68 -21.73
CA TYR A 66 -1.85 -29.61 -20.29
C TYR A 66 -3.07 -28.73 -20.00
N PHE A 67 -3.92 -29.16 -19.09
CA PHE A 67 -5.09 -28.38 -18.68
C PHE A 67 -5.40 -28.55 -17.19
N THR A 68 -6.20 -27.63 -16.65
CA THR A 68 -6.71 -27.68 -15.28
C THR A 68 -8.22 -27.54 -15.27
N ILE A 69 -8.82 -27.70 -14.09
CA ILE A 69 -10.25 -27.48 -13.90
C ILE A 69 -10.55 -25.99 -14.04
N GLY A 70 -11.62 -25.65 -14.77
CA GLY A 70 -12.08 -24.27 -14.91
C GLY A 70 -13.20 -23.97 -13.91
N THR A 71 -14.21 -23.27 -14.38
CA THR A 71 -15.42 -22.92 -13.62
C THR A 71 -16.50 -24.01 -13.65
N HIS A 72 -16.41 -24.94 -14.60
CA HIS A 72 -17.32 -26.07 -14.75
C HIS A 72 -16.72 -27.39 -14.26
N SER A 73 -17.57 -28.25 -13.70
CA SER A 73 -17.19 -29.61 -13.33
C SER A 73 -16.87 -30.46 -14.55
N LEU A 74 -15.94 -31.41 -14.40
CA LEU A 74 -15.69 -32.40 -15.44
C LEU A 74 -16.90 -33.33 -15.62
N PRO A 75 -17.17 -33.81 -16.85
CA PRO A 75 -18.12 -34.89 -17.09
C PRO A 75 -17.77 -36.12 -16.25
N GLU A 76 -18.78 -36.83 -15.75
CA GLU A 76 -18.63 -37.95 -14.80
C GLU A 76 -17.59 -38.97 -15.27
N ARG A 77 -17.65 -39.39 -16.54
CA ARG A 77 -16.70 -40.35 -17.14
C ARG A 77 -15.24 -39.87 -17.10
N ILE A 78 -15.02 -38.56 -17.28
CA ILE A 78 -13.69 -37.96 -17.21
C ILE A 78 -13.26 -37.83 -15.75
N ALA A 79 -14.18 -37.42 -14.86
CA ALA A 79 -13.92 -37.32 -13.43
C ALA A 79 -13.50 -38.68 -12.83
N THR A 80 -14.22 -39.78 -13.14
CA THR A 80 -13.88 -41.13 -12.67
C THR A 80 -12.46 -41.54 -13.07
N LYS A 81 -12.06 -41.28 -14.32
CA LYS A 81 -10.69 -41.57 -14.79
C LYS A 81 -9.65 -40.75 -14.05
N VAL A 82 -9.91 -39.46 -13.88
CA VAL A 82 -9.01 -38.55 -13.16
C VAL A 82 -8.85 -38.97 -11.69
N GLU A 83 -9.93 -39.38 -11.03
CA GLU A 83 -9.91 -39.89 -9.65
C GLU A 83 -9.14 -41.21 -9.53
N ALA A 84 -9.26 -42.08 -10.53
CA ALA A 84 -8.51 -43.33 -10.62
C ALA A 84 -7.01 -43.11 -10.94
N GLY A 85 -6.61 -41.87 -11.29
CA GLY A 85 -5.24 -41.56 -11.72
C GLY A 85 -4.91 -42.09 -13.11
N GLU A 86 -5.92 -42.38 -13.93
CA GLU A 86 -5.78 -42.89 -15.28
C GLU A 86 -5.59 -41.78 -16.30
N GLU A 87 -4.86 -42.08 -17.38
CA GLU A 87 -4.74 -41.17 -18.51
C GLU A 87 -6.08 -41.05 -19.25
N ILE A 88 -6.49 -39.81 -19.55
CA ILE A 88 -7.73 -39.53 -20.29
C ILE A 88 -7.58 -40.05 -21.72
N CYS A 89 -6.58 -39.56 -22.43
CA CYS A 89 -6.13 -40.01 -23.74
C CYS A 89 -4.66 -39.58 -23.95
N HIS A 90 -4.02 -40.14 -24.97
CA HIS A 90 -2.64 -39.80 -25.33
C HIS A 90 -2.48 -38.27 -25.50
N ASN A 91 -1.38 -37.74 -24.96
CA ASN A 91 -1.01 -36.31 -24.99
C ASN A 91 -1.97 -35.35 -24.27
N LEU A 92 -2.99 -35.81 -23.55
CA LEU A 92 -3.88 -34.94 -22.79
C LEU A 92 -3.70 -35.14 -21.28
N HIS A 93 -3.07 -34.17 -20.64
CA HIS A 93 -2.64 -34.26 -19.25
C HIS A 93 -3.44 -33.32 -18.36
N PHE A 94 -4.22 -33.89 -17.45
CA PHE A 94 -4.88 -33.13 -16.40
C PHE A 94 -3.89 -32.80 -15.29
N LEU A 95 -3.69 -31.51 -15.03
CA LEU A 95 -2.77 -31.04 -14.00
C LEU A 95 -3.36 -31.13 -12.59
N GLY A 96 -4.64 -31.46 -12.43
CA GLY A 96 -5.32 -31.26 -11.16
C GLY A 96 -5.73 -29.81 -10.94
N LYS A 97 -6.58 -29.60 -9.95
CA LYS A 97 -6.92 -28.27 -9.45
C LYS A 97 -5.72 -27.58 -8.82
N ARG A 98 -4.91 -28.31 -8.05
CA ARG A 98 -3.73 -27.78 -7.39
C ARG A 98 -2.54 -28.70 -7.63
N SER A 99 -1.50 -28.19 -8.29
CA SER A 99 -0.29 -28.96 -8.55
C SER A 99 0.95 -28.14 -8.88
N ILE A 100 2.09 -28.82 -8.81
CA ILE A 100 3.39 -28.35 -9.29
C ILE A 100 3.90 -29.41 -10.25
N THR A 101 3.81 -29.16 -11.55
CA THR A 101 4.15 -30.12 -12.60
C THR A 101 5.42 -29.69 -13.32
N LYS A 102 6.34 -30.63 -13.51
CA LYS A 102 7.54 -30.43 -14.32
C LYS A 102 7.38 -31.15 -15.65
N THR A 103 7.40 -30.42 -16.75
CA THR A 103 7.26 -31.01 -18.10
C THR A 103 8.56 -31.67 -18.56
N SER A 104 8.52 -32.42 -19.66
CA SER A 104 9.68 -33.02 -20.35
C SER A 104 10.72 -31.98 -20.78
N GLU A 105 10.29 -30.78 -21.13
CA GLU A 105 11.12 -29.62 -21.48
C GLU A 105 11.71 -28.94 -20.22
N GLY A 106 11.46 -29.53 -19.06
CA GLY A 106 11.88 -29.10 -17.74
C GLY A 106 11.14 -27.86 -17.25
N LEU A 107 10.02 -27.47 -17.86
CA LEU A 107 9.24 -26.29 -17.45
C LEU A 107 8.50 -26.60 -16.17
N ARG A 108 8.52 -25.67 -15.20
CA ARG A 108 7.74 -25.78 -13.98
C ARG A 108 6.42 -25.03 -14.13
N ILE A 109 5.33 -25.77 -14.25
CA ILE A 109 3.96 -25.25 -14.28
C ILE A 109 3.37 -25.39 -12.88
N VAL A 110 2.99 -24.26 -12.28
CA VAL A 110 2.22 -24.25 -11.04
C VAL A 110 0.77 -23.92 -11.39
N THR A 111 -0.15 -24.72 -10.88
CA THR A 111 -1.55 -24.68 -11.31
C THR A 111 -2.48 -24.49 -10.12
N LEU A 112 -3.42 -23.55 -10.26
CA LEU A 112 -4.55 -23.35 -9.35
C LEU A 112 -5.83 -23.13 -10.16
N GLY A 113 -6.56 -24.20 -10.42
CA GLY A 113 -7.84 -24.20 -11.11
C GLY A 113 -9.03 -23.89 -10.21
N GLY A 114 -10.20 -23.71 -10.80
CA GLY A 114 -11.46 -23.52 -10.07
C GLY A 114 -11.71 -22.11 -9.54
N LEU A 115 -12.88 -21.95 -8.93
CA LEU A 115 -13.35 -20.75 -8.25
C LEU A 115 -13.07 -20.82 -6.74
N LEU A 116 -12.88 -19.67 -6.11
CA LEU A 116 -12.69 -19.61 -4.66
C LEU A 116 -14.00 -19.97 -3.95
N ASP A 117 -14.00 -21.04 -3.15
CA ASP A 117 -15.11 -21.37 -2.28
C ASP A 117 -15.04 -20.54 -0.99
N THR A 118 -15.97 -19.60 -0.85
CA THR A 118 -16.06 -18.72 0.33
C THR A 118 -16.74 -19.38 1.52
N LYS A 119 -17.32 -20.58 1.37
CA LYS A 119 -18.04 -21.29 2.45
C LYS A 119 -17.12 -22.15 3.31
N VAL A 120 -15.93 -22.51 2.82
CA VAL A 120 -14.97 -23.34 3.54
C VAL A 120 -13.96 -22.46 4.27
N VAL A 121 -14.02 -22.44 5.61
CA VAL A 121 -13.23 -21.53 6.47
C VAL A 121 -11.83 -22.09 6.81
N GLY A 122 -11.39 -23.17 6.16
CA GLY A 122 -10.03 -23.69 6.29
C GLY A 122 -9.86 -25.12 5.83
N GLY A 123 -8.62 -25.49 5.51
CA GLY A 123 -8.25 -26.80 4.99
C GLY A 123 -8.09 -26.80 3.48
N GLN A 124 -7.20 -27.67 3.00
CA GLN A 124 -7.00 -27.89 1.56
C GLN A 124 -8.12 -28.77 1.02
N SER A 125 -8.55 -28.50 -0.21
CA SER A 125 -9.58 -29.31 -0.85
C SER A 125 -9.05 -30.71 -1.19
N LYS A 126 -9.90 -31.72 -1.00
CA LYS A 126 -9.55 -33.12 -1.25
C LYS A 126 -9.77 -33.49 -2.71
N GLU A 127 -10.89 -33.08 -3.29
CA GLU A 127 -11.26 -33.44 -4.66
C GLU A 127 -10.54 -32.55 -5.68
N GLN A 128 -9.64 -33.13 -6.48
CA GLN A 128 -8.88 -32.40 -7.50
C GLN A 128 -9.67 -32.09 -8.79
N HIS A 129 -10.82 -32.73 -8.98
CA HIS A 129 -11.65 -32.61 -10.19
C HIS A 129 -12.83 -31.63 -10.02
N LEU A 130 -13.12 -31.16 -8.80
CA LEU A 130 -14.18 -30.20 -8.53
C LEU A 130 -13.74 -28.76 -8.87
N PRO A 131 -14.65 -27.89 -9.35
CA PRO A 131 -14.31 -26.55 -9.84
C PRO A 131 -14.17 -25.51 -8.73
N PHE A 132 -13.83 -25.93 -7.50
CA PHE A 132 -13.74 -25.05 -6.33
C PHE A 132 -12.43 -25.27 -5.58
N HIS A 133 -11.66 -24.21 -5.37
CA HIS A 133 -10.44 -24.21 -4.55
C HIS A 133 -10.63 -23.42 -3.26
N THR A 134 -9.77 -23.69 -2.28
CA THR A 134 -9.70 -22.97 -1.00
C THR A 134 -8.50 -22.02 -0.97
N ASP A 135 -8.50 -21.06 -0.04
CA ASP A 135 -7.32 -20.21 0.19
C ASP A 135 -6.07 -21.02 0.59
N ASP A 136 -6.26 -22.13 1.31
CA ASP A 136 -5.15 -22.99 1.76
C ASP A 136 -4.55 -23.83 0.62
N ASP A 137 -5.32 -24.08 -0.44
CA ASP A 137 -4.80 -24.65 -1.69
C ASP A 137 -3.77 -23.70 -2.31
N ALA A 138 -4.14 -22.41 -2.46
CA ALA A 138 -3.24 -21.40 -2.99
C ALA A 138 -2.03 -21.13 -2.08
N LYS A 139 -2.21 -21.10 -0.75
CA LYS A 139 -1.10 -20.97 0.20
C LYS A 139 -0.13 -22.16 0.13
N GLY A 140 -0.64 -23.38 -0.02
CA GLY A 140 0.19 -24.58 -0.16
C GLY A 140 1.13 -24.53 -1.37
N LEU A 141 0.71 -23.89 -2.46
CA LEU A 141 1.52 -23.74 -3.67
C LEU A 141 2.71 -22.77 -3.50
N LYS A 142 2.71 -21.92 -2.46
CA LYS A 142 3.85 -21.03 -2.16
C LYS A 142 5.14 -21.82 -1.90
N GLY A 143 5.04 -23.08 -1.44
CA GLY A 143 6.18 -23.98 -1.25
C GLY A 143 6.93 -24.36 -2.54
N ALA A 144 6.39 -24.07 -3.73
CA ALA A 144 7.10 -24.30 -4.99
C ALA A 144 8.33 -23.38 -5.17
N ASN A 145 8.41 -22.27 -4.43
CA ASN A 145 9.47 -21.24 -4.45
C ASN A 145 9.66 -20.47 -5.78
N ASN A 146 9.46 -21.11 -6.94
CA ASN A 146 9.47 -20.50 -8.26
C ASN A 146 8.54 -21.24 -9.23
N ALA A 147 8.19 -20.60 -10.34
CA ALA A 147 7.47 -21.19 -11.45
C ALA A 147 7.95 -20.61 -12.79
N ASP A 148 7.93 -21.40 -13.86
CA ASP A 148 8.08 -20.84 -15.22
C ASP A 148 6.72 -20.29 -15.68
N ILE A 149 5.65 -21.04 -15.42
CA ILE A 149 4.28 -20.70 -15.78
C ILE A 149 3.39 -20.88 -14.56
N LEU A 150 2.60 -19.86 -14.23
CA LEU A 150 1.50 -19.94 -13.28
C LEU A 150 0.19 -19.97 -14.07
N LEU A 151 -0.58 -21.06 -13.94
CA LEU A 151 -1.85 -21.26 -14.62
C LEU A 151 -3.00 -21.15 -13.61
N THR A 152 -3.92 -20.21 -13.81
CA THR A 152 -5.06 -20.02 -12.89
C THR A 152 -6.37 -19.79 -13.61
N SER A 153 -7.48 -20.32 -13.08
CA SER A 153 -8.81 -20.04 -13.66
C SER A 153 -9.30 -18.63 -13.32
N MET A 154 -9.07 -18.18 -12.09
CA MET A 154 -9.37 -16.82 -11.64
C MET A 154 -8.19 -15.88 -11.85
N TRP A 155 -8.49 -14.59 -11.98
CA TRP A 155 -7.46 -13.56 -12.10
C TRP A 155 -6.82 -13.26 -10.74
N PRO A 156 -5.52 -12.94 -10.70
CA PRO A 156 -4.96 -12.30 -9.52
C PRO A 156 -5.57 -10.90 -9.32
N ALA A 157 -5.95 -10.57 -8.09
CA ALA A 157 -6.48 -9.27 -7.75
C ALA A 157 -5.51 -8.14 -8.15
N ASN A 158 -6.07 -7.01 -8.60
CA ASN A 158 -5.33 -5.80 -8.96
C ASN A 158 -4.38 -5.94 -10.16
N VAL A 159 -4.45 -7.03 -10.93
CA VAL A 159 -3.50 -7.30 -12.02
C VAL A 159 -3.52 -6.30 -13.15
N TRP A 160 -4.53 -5.45 -13.30
CA TRP A 160 -4.53 -4.37 -14.30
C TRP A 160 -3.93 -3.06 -13.76
N ASN A 161 -3.66 -2.94 -12.46
CA ASN A 161 -3.18 -1.69 -11.87
C ASN A 161 -1.82 -1.25 -12.43
N GLY A 162 -1.73 0.03 -12.79
CA GLY A 162 -0.51 0.63 -13.34
C GLY A 162 -0.16 0.20 -14.77
N SER A 163 -1.08 -0.45 -15.48
CA SER A 163 -1.00 -0.71 -16.92
C SER A 163 -1.59 0.45 -17.71
N GLN A 164 -1.05 0.76 -18.90
CA GLN A 164 -1.70 1.68 -19.85
C GLN A 164 -2.78 0.97 -20.68
N VAL A 165 -2.85 -0.36 -20.62
CA VAL A 165 -3.87 -1.16 -21.29
C VAL A 165 -5.18 -1.06 -20.50
N VAL A 166 -6.07 -0.20 -20.98
CA VAL A 166 -7.37 0.05 -20.37
C VAL A 166 -8.25 -1.19 -20.49
N LEU A 167 -8.75 -1.66 -19.34
CA LEU A 167 -9.78 -2.68 -19.26
C LEU A 167 -11.12 -1.97 -19.06
N GLY A 168 -12.07 -2.15 -20.00
CA GLY A 168 -13.37 -1.47 -19.93
C GLY A 168 -14.20 -1.84 -18.68
N PRO A 169 -15.06 -0.94 -18.17
CA PRO A 169 -15.81 -1.18 -16.92
C PRO A 169 -16.66 -2.46 -16.93
N THR A 170 -17.26 -2.80 -18.07
CA THR A 170 -18.05 -4.03 -18.24
C THR A 170 -17.20 -5.29 -18.03
N HIS A 171 -15.98 -5.32 -18.59
CA HIS A 171 -15.07 -6.45 -18.40
C HIS A 171 -14.48 -6.47 -16.98
N GLN A 172 -14.27 -5.31 -16.35
CA GLN A 172 -13.84 -5.26 -14.95
C GLN A 172 -14.87 -5.90 -14.01
N ALA A 173 -16.16 -5.66 -14.26
CA ALA A 173 -17.25 -6.19 -13.44
C ALA A 173 -17.43 -7.71 -13.59
N SER A 174 -17.09 -8.29 -14.76
CA SER A 174 -17.23 -9.73 -14.97
C SER A 174 -16.04 -10.56 -14.46
N ILE A 175 -14.88 -9.93 -14.20
CA ILE A 175 -13.70 -10.63 -13.71
C ILE A 175 -13.83 -10.98 -12.24
N GLN A 176 -13.80 -12.28 -11.98
CA GLN A 176 -13.58 -12.80 -10.64
C GLN A 176 -12.08 -12.82 -10.33
N SER A 177 -11.69 -12.09 -9.28
CA SER A 177 -10.28 -11.95 -8.90
C SER A 177 -10.03 -12.33 -7.44
N SER A 178 -8.83 -12.84 -7.14
CA SER A 178 -8.44 -13.29 -5.79
C SER A 178 -7.13 -12.66 -5.32
N GLN A 179 -7.14 -12.17 -4.08
CA GLN A 179 -5.95 -11.61 -3.43
C GLN A 179 -4.91 -12.70 -3.13
N VAL A 180 -5.34 -13.93 -2.82
CA VAL A 180 -4.42 -15.03 -2.53
C VAL A 180 -3.67 -15.47 -3.79
N ILE A 181 -4.33 -15.38 -4.97
CA ILE A 181 -3.68 -15.63 -6.26
C ILE A 181 -2.66 -14.52 -6.58
N ALA A 182 -2.95 -13.26 -6.25
CA ALA A 182 -1.98 -12.17 -6.39
C ALA A 182 -0.72 -12.42 -5.52
N GLU A 183 -0.90 -12.83 -4.26
CA GLU A 183 0.20 -13.20 -3.38
C GLU A 183 0.98 -14.43 -3.89
N LEU A 184 0.28 -15.42 -4.44
CA LEU A 184 0.90 -16.59 -5.05
C LEU A 184 1.79 -16.19 -6.23
N CYS A 185 1.29 -15.35 -7.14
CA CYS A 185 2.09 -14.84 -8.25
C CYS A 185 3.29 -14.01 -7.76
N ALA A 186 3.11 -13.16 -6.74
CA ALA A 186 4.21 -12.38 -6.15
C ALA A 186 5.29 -13.26 -5.50
N THR A 187 4.88 -14.39 -4.92
CA THR A 187 5.79 -15.35 -4.27
C THR A 187 6.57 -16.16 -5.30
N LEU A 188 5.87 -16.71 -6.30
CA LEU A 188 6.47 -17.61 -7.30
C LEU A 188 7.23 -16.88 -8.41
N LYS A 189 6.94 -15.58 -8.61
CA LYS A 189 7.53 -14.72 -9.64
C LYS A 189 7.59 -15.39 -11.03
N PRO A 190 6.46 -15.90 -11.55
CA PRO A 190 6.45 -16.72 -12.75
C PRO A 190 6.86 -15.93 -14.00
N ARG A 191 7.48 -16.55 -15.00
CA ARG A 191 7.78 -15.84 -16.26
C ARG A 191 6.48 -15.47 -17.01
N TYR A 192 5.49 -16.36 -16.94
CA TYR A 192 4.15 -16.15 -17.48
C TYR A 192 3.09 -16.50 -16.43
N HIS A 193 2.11 -15.61 -16.26
CA HIS A 193 0.88 -15.92 -15.53
C HIS A 193 -0.26 -15.93 -16.55
N ILE A 194 -0.82 -17.11 -16.78
CA ILE A 194 -1.88 -17.35 -17.76
C ILE A 194 -3.19 -17.56 -17.01
N SER A 195 -4.24 -16.86 -17.44
CA SER A 195 -5.59 -17.03 -16.90
C SER A 195 -6.65 -17.12 -17.99
N ALA A 196 -7.83 -17.62 -17.62
CA ALA A 196 -9.01 -17.59 -18.48
C ALA A 196 -9.73 -16.24 -18.34
N SER A 197 -10.24 -15.69 -19.45
CA SER A 197 -11.20 -14.58 -19.40
C SER A 197 -12.60 -15.15 -19.17
N PRO A 198 -13.44 -14.50 -18.34
CA PRO A 198 -14.81 -14.95 -18.09
C PRO A 198 -15.71 -14.76 -19.33
N ASP A 199 -15.43 -13.73 -20.13
CA ASP A 199 -16.18 -13.39 -21.35
C ASP A 199 -15.30 -13.40 -22.59
N ALA A 200 -15.90 -13.10 -23.74
CA ALA A 200 -15.28 -13.04 -25.06
C ALA A 200 -14.31 -11.85 -25.26
N PHE A 201 -13.33 -11.68 -24.38
CA PHE A 201 -12.27 -10.68 -24.50
C PHE A 201 -10.89 -11.23 -24.18
N PHE A 202 -9.89 -10.65 -24.83
CA PHE A 202 -8.48 -10.93 -24.57
C PHE A 202 -7.87 -9.77 -23.78
N TYR A 203 -7.01 -10.08 -22.81
CA TYR A 203 -6.27 -9.06 -22.07
C TYR A 203 -4.80 -9.44 -21.92
N GLU A 204 -3.93 -8.53 -22.31
CA GLU A 204 -2.48 -8.63 -22.13
C GLU A 204 -2.00 -7.26 -21.69
N ARG A 205 -1.43 -7.19 -20.49
CA ARG A 205 -0.78 -5.98 -19.99
C ARG A 205 0.71 -6.01 -20.26
N GLU A 206 1.35 -4.87 -20.12
CA GLU A 206 2.80 -4.78 -20.16
C GLU A 206 3.42 -5.68 -19.08
N PRO A 207 4.58 -6.31 -19.36
CA PRO A 207 5.29 -7.09 -18.38
C PRO A 207 5.55 -6.26 -17.12
N PHE A 208 5.56 -6.90 -15.96
CA PHE A 208 5.86 -6.24 -14.70
C PHE A 208 7.04 -6.86 -13.97
N LEU A 209 7.82 -6.01 -13.33
CA LEU A 209 9.03 -6.39 -12.59
C LEU A 209 8.68 -6.76 -11.14
N HIS A 210 9.06 -7.95 -10.72
CA HIS A 210 9.04 -8.35 -9.32
C HIS A 210 10.21 -7.74 -8.56
N GLN A 211 9.98 -7.38 -7.31
CA GLN A 211 11.06 -6.94 -6.43
C GLN A 211 11.97 -8.14 -6.10
N SER A 212 13.26 -8.00 -6.39
CA SER A 212 14.26 -8.99 -6.01
C SER A 212 14.59 -8.87 -4.52
N SER A 213 14.68 -10.01 -3.82
CA SER A 213 15.06 -10.10 -2.40
C SER A 213 16.55 -9.85 -2.17
N SER A 214 17.38 -10.01 -3.21
CA SER A 214 18.84 -9.87 -3.14
C SER A 214 19.38 -9.16 -4.39
N ASN A 215 20.47 -8.39 -4.25
CA ASN A 215 21.13 -7.70 -5.39
C ASN A 215 21.94 -8.66 -6.30
N THR A 216 21.96 -9.94 -5.96
CA THR A 216 22.64 -11.02 -6.69
C THR A 216 21.67 -11.84 -7.56
N GLU A 217 20.37 -11.73 -7.33
CA GLU A 217 19.36 -12.44 -8.12
C GLU A 217 18.99 -11.67 -9.39
N PRO A 218 18.86 -12.36 -10.54
CA PRO A 218 18.43 -11.72 -11.78
C PRO A 218 17.00 -11.18 -11.65
N ALA A 219 16.76 -10.05 -12.32
CA ALA A 219 15.45 -9.43 -12.41
C ALA A 219 14.38 -10.45 -12.88
N SER A 220 13.33 -10.64 -12.07
CA SER A 220 12.22 -11.54 -12.39
C SER A 220 11.06 -10.75 -12.97
N VAL A 221 10.67 -11.08 -14.20
CA VAL A 221 9.62 -10.38 -14.95
C VAL A 221 8.47 -11.35 -15.25
N THR A 222 7.24 -10.93 -14.96
CA THR A 222 6.04 -11.69 -15.32
C THR A 222 5.30 -11.02 -16.46
N ARG A 223 4.83 -11.83 -17.41
CA ARG A 223 3.85 -11.46 -18.43
C ARG A 223 2.51 -12.05 -18.04
N PHE A 224 1.51 -11.20 -17.84
CA PHE A 224 0.14 -11.65 -17.57
C PHE A 224 -0.67 -11.66 -18.86
N ILE A 225 -1.30 -12.79 -19.14
CA ILE A 225 -2.12 -13.01 -20.34
C ILE A 225 -3.42 -13.67 -19.92
N SER A 226 -4.55 -13.06 -20.28
CA SER A 226 -5.87 -13.66 -20.15
C SER A 226 -6.47 -13.96 -21.52
N MET A 227 -6.88 -15.20 -21.71
CA MET A 227 -7.34 -15.73 -22.99
C MET A 227 -8.86 -15.70 -23.11
N ALA A 228 -9.37 -15.22 -24.24
CA ALA A 228 -10.80 -15.35 -24.56
C ALA A 228 -11.17 -16.82 -24.80
N PRO A 229 -12.43 -17.24 -24.53
CA PRO A 229 -12.93 -18.55 -24.89
C PRO A 229 -12.73 -18.87 -26.37
N TYR A 230 -12.41 -20.12 -26.69
CA TYR A 230 -12.30 -20.59 -28.06
C TYR A 230 -13.66 -20.55 -28.76
N GLY A 231 -13.66 -20.21 -30.05
CA GLY A 231 -14.90 -20.12 -30.83
C GLY A 231 -15.80 -18.94 -30.46
N ASN A 232 -15.31 -17.96 -29.70
CA ASN A 232 -16.10 -16.79 -29.31
C ASN A 232 -16.58 -15.95 -30.51
N GLU A 233 -17.79 -15.39 -30.41
CA GLU A 233 -18.42 -14.60 -31.48
C GLU A 233 -17.70 -13.27 -31.74
N ALA A 234 -17.10 -12.68 -30.70
CA ALA A 234 -16.35 -11.43 -30.78
C ALA A 234 -15.03 -11.55 -31.56
N LYS A 235 -14.63 -12.77 -31.97
CA LYS A 235 -13.34 -13.10 -32.59
C LYS A 235 -12.15 -12.57 -31.78
N ALA A 236 -12.33 -12.41 -30.48
CA ALA A 236 -11.29 -12.06 -29.54
C ALA A 236 -10.23 -13.18 -29.52
N LYS A 237 -8.98 -12.80 -29.21
CA LYS A 237 -7.82 -13.69 -29.31
C LYS A 237 -7.93 -14.85 -28.31
N ALA A 238 -8.26 -16.03 -28.84
CA ALA A 238 -8.40 -17.28 -28.08
C ALA A 238 -7.19 -18.23 -28.21
N MET A 239 -6.20 -17.88 -29.03
CA MET A 239 -4.95 -18.63 -29.18
C MET A 239 -3.74 -17.67 -29.12
N TYR A 240 -2.70 -18.07 -28.39
CA TYR A 240 -1.49 -17.27 -28.23
C TYR A 240 -0.26 -18.18 -28.23
N ALA A 241 0.75 -17.88 -29.03
CA ALA A 241 1.97 -18.69 -29.10
C ALA A 241 3.21 -17.85 -28.78
N PHE A 242 4.17 -18.44 -28.06
CA PHE A 242 5.42 -17.78 -27.67
C PHE A 242 6.53 -18.79 -27.40
N THR A 243 7.77 -18.30 -27.35
CA THR A 243 8.95 -19.11 -26.99
C THR A 243 9.41 -18.72 -25.59
N LEU A 244 9.60 -19.70 -24.70
CA LEU A 244 10.02 -19.45 -23.32
C LEU A 244 11.50 -19.74 -23.12
N ASN A 245 12.31 -18.67 -23.08
CA ASN A 245 13.74 -18.75 -22.78
C ASN A 245 13.98 -18.70 -21.25
N LYS A 246 14.41 -19.80 -20.64
CA LYS A 246 14.69 -19.85 -19.18
C LYS A 246 15.91 -19.07 -18.75
N SER A 247 16.87 -18.85 -19.65
CA SER A 247 18.10 -18.09 -19.40
C SER A 247 17.96 -16.60 -19.70
N ASP A 248 16.82 -16.16 -20.25
CA ASP A 248 16.63 -14.78 -20.60
C ASP A 248 16.36 -13.95 -19.34
N THR A 249 17.30 -13.03 -19.07
CA THR A 249 17.27 -12.06 -17.97
C THR A 249 17.10 -10.64 -18.48
N THR A 250 16.89 -10.47 -19.80
CA THR A 250 16.70 -9.15 -20.40
C THR A 250 15.38 -8.55 -19.92
N VAL A 251 15.44 -7.29 -19.49
CA VAL A 251 14.27 -6.54 -19.04
C VAL A 251 13.60 -5.93 -20.29
N PRO A 252 12.35 -6.30 -20.62
CA PRO A 252 11.66 -5.76 -21.79
C PRO A 252 11.43 -4.24 -21.67
N ARG A 253 11.37 -3.55 -22.82
CA ARG A 253 10.95 -2.13 -22.87
C ARG A 253 9.47 -2.02 -22.49
N GLY A 254 9.09 -0.94 -21.81
CA GLY A 254 7.71 -0.72 -21.34
C GLY A 254 7.33 -1.44 -20.04
N ILE A 255 8.32 -1.92 -19.27
CA ILE A 255 8.06 -2.67 -18.03
C ILE A 255 7.38 -1.80 -16.95
N THR A 256 6.37 -2.37 -16.30
CA THR A 256 5.62 -1.74 -15.21
C THR A 256 6.05 -2.29 -13.84
N ALA A 257 5.59 -1.69 -12.74
CA ALA A 257 5.82 -2.24 -11.40
C ALA A 257 4.93 -3.46 -11.22
N SER A 258 5.35 -4.41 -10.38
CA SER A 258 4.47 -5.51 -9.98
C SER A 258 3.14 -4.97 -9.41
N PRO A 259 1.98 -5.36 -9.97
CA PRO A 259 0.67 -4.96 -9.47
C PRO A 259 0.34 -5.61 -8.13
N PHE A 260 1.03 -6.69 -7.78
CA PHE A 260 0.81 -7.49 -6.57
C PHE A 260 1.72 -7.10 -5.43
N THR A 261 2.54 -6.07 -5.61
CA THR A 261 3.22 -5.45 -4.49
C THR A 261 2.13 -5.16 -3.46
N PRO A 262 2.18 -5.75 -2.26
CA PRO A 262 1.16 -5.46 -1.28
C PRO A 262 1.19 -3.95 -1.10
N LYS A 263 0.12 -3.27 -1.53
CA LYS A 263 -0.33 -2.11 -0.77
C LYS A 263 -0.34 -2.67 0.63
N LYS A 264 0.54 -2.20 1.52
CA LYS A 264 0.45 -2.55 2.93
C LYS A 264 -1.02 -2.32 3.25
N LYS A 265 -1.82 -3.39 3.37
CA LYS A 265 -3.04 -3.31 4.17
C LYS A 265 -2.46 -2.78 5.47
N ARG A 266 -2.84 -1.55 5.80
CA ARG A 266 -2.64 -1.09 7.17
C ARG A 266 -3.11 -2.25 8.03
N PRO A 267 -2.30 -2.73 8.99
CA PRO A 267 -2.81 -3.62 9.99
C PRO A 267 -4.17 -3.07 10.42
N ARG A 268 -5.19 -3.93 10.43
CA ARG A 268 -6.42 -3.66 11.17
C ARG A 268 -5.96 -3.20 12.55
N ASP A 269 -6.51 -2.09 13.03
CA ASP A 269 -6.19 -1.47 14.31
C ASP A 269 -5.95 -2.53 15.38
N ASP A 270 -4.68 -2.81 15.63
CA ASP A 270 -4.17 -3.04 16.96
C ASP A 270 -3.09 -1.96 17.15
N ASP A 271 -3.38 -1.14 18.14
CA ASP A 271 -2.88 0.18 18.53
C ASP A 271 -1.36 0.40 18.67
N GLU A 272 -0.45 -0.35 18.04
CA GLU A 272 0.94 -0.42 18.55
C GLU A 272 2.09 -0.22 17.54
N ALA A 273 1.93 0.57 16.48
CA ALA A 273 3.04 0.86 15.54
C ALA A 273 3.28 2.36 15.29
N GLY A 274 3.94 3.00 16.27
CA GLY A 274 5.07 3.91 16.07
C GLY A 274 5.26 4.54 14.68
N TYR A 275 4.58 5.63 14.32
CA TYR A 275 4.79 6.33 13.04
C TYR A 275 6.23 6.89 12.95
N SER A 276 6.83 6.93 11.75
CA SER A 276 8.09 7.64 11.47
C SER A 276 7.82 8.83 10.55
N ARG A 277 8.16 10.05 10.99
CA ARG A 277 7.80 11.36 10.41
C ARG A 277 8.52 11.63 9.08
N PHE A 278 9.51 10.80 8.75
CA PHE A 278 10.39 10.97 7.59
C PHE A 278 10.31 9.81 6.61
N ALA A 279 9.21 9.06 6.59
CA ALA A 279 8.92 8.18 5.47
C ALA A 279 8.60 9.05 4.23
N PRO A 280 9.47 9.07 3.20
CA PRO A 280 9.35 10.03 2.10
C PRO A 280 8.11 9.73 1.27
N HIS A 281 7.34 10.77 0.98
CA HIS A 281 6.25 10.73 0.02
C HIS A 281 6.79 11.24 -1.32
N ASP A 282 7.33 10.33 -2.14
CA ASP A 282 7.37 10.58 -3.58
C ASP A 282 7.48 9.30 -4.41
N ASN A 283 6.66 9.29 -5.46
CA ASN A 283 6.49 8.22 -6.44
C ASN A 283 7.71 8.16 -7.38
N ASN A 284 8.78 7.46 -7.00
CA ASN A 284 9.47 6.57 -7.94
C ASN A 284 10.54 5.67 -7.32
N ARG A 285 10.68 4.53 -7.97
CA ARG A 285 11.52 3.38 -7.63
C ARG A 285 13.00 3.74 -7.55
N ARG A 286 13.69 3.28 -6.49
CA ARG A 286 14.94 2.48 -6.58
C ARG A 286 15.39 1.98 -5.21
N GLY A 287 15.36 0.66 -5.07
CA GLY A 287 16.35 -0.18 -4.39
C GLY A 287 16.61 0.04 -2.89
N ARG A 288 16.11 -0.88 -2.05
CA ARG A 288 16.76 -1.18 -0.77
C ARG A 288 17.30 -2.60 -0.78
N GLN A 289 18.56 -2.68 -1.18
CA GLN A 289 19.47 -3.75 -0.82
C GLN A 289 19.56 -3.80 0.71
N ASN A 290 19.41 -4.98 1.30
CA ASN A 290 19.93 -5.24 2.65
C ASN A 290 21.47 -5.14 2.60
N LYS A 291 21.99 -3.92 2.78
CA LYS A 291 23.25 -3.76 3.49
C LYS A 291 22.91 -3.77 4.96
N ARG A 292 23.75 -4.47 5.73
CA ARG A 292 23.93 -4.29 7.18
C ARG A 292 23.48 -2.89 7.57
N ARG A 293 22.63 -2.80 8.59
CA ARG A 293 22.10 -1.58 9.19
C ARG A 293 23.26 -0.64 9.59
N ARG A 294 23.88 -0.01 8.60
CA ARG A 294 24.45 1.33 8.71
C ARG A 294 23.22 2.19 8.79
N GLU A 295 23.07 2.90 9.88
CA GLU A 295 22.13 4.00 10.01
C GLU A 295 22.11 4.74 8.68
N SER A 296 20.98 4.64 7.95
CA SER A 296 20.75 5.56 6.85
C SER A 296 20.75 6.93 7.49
N LEU A 297 21.76 7.74 7.16
CA LEU A 297 21.88 9.10 7.67
C LEU A 297 20.52 9.80 7.52
N PRO A 298 20.09 10.56 8.54
CA PRO A 298 18.84 11.31 8.47
C PRO A 298 18.80 12.12 7.15
N PRO A 299 17.66 12.15 6.43
CA PRO A 299 17.54 12.87 5.17
C PRO A 299 18.01 14.31 5.34
N GLY A 300 18.94 14.74 4.49
CA GLY A 300 19.45 16.11 4.53
C GLY A 300 18.39 17.16 4.18
N PRO A 301 18.74 18.45 4.28
CA PRO A 301 17.81 19.56 4.03
C PRO A 301 17.13 19.50 2.65
N ASP A 302 17.83 18.97 1.64
CA ASP A 302 17.34 18.81 0.25
C ASP A 302 16.20 17.79 0.10
N LYS A 303 16.02 16.90 1.07
CA LYS A 303 15.01 15.81 1.07
C LYS A 303 14.07 15.87 2.26
N CYS A 304 14.22 16.87 3.12
CA CYS A 304 13.38 17.06 4.29
C CYS A 304 12.05 17.70 3.89
N TYR A 305 10.93 17.15 4.35
CA TYR A 305 9.59 17.69 4.07
C TYR A 305 9.35 19.09 4.67
N PHE A 306 10.16 19.48 5.66
CA PHE A 306 10.01 20.71 6.44
C PHE A 306 11.10 21.74 6.18
N CYS A 307 12.06 21.48 5.29
CA CYS A 307 13.09 22.47 4.99
C CYS A 307 12.66 23.31 3.79
N LEU A 308 12.66 24.64 3.94
CA LEU A 308 12.39 25.56 2.82
C LEU A 308 13.40 25.41 1.67
N SER A 309 14.60 24.87 1.96
CA SER A 309 15.61 24.53 0.95
C SER A 309 15.26 23.32 0.07
N ASN A 310 14.21 22.55 0.42
CA ASN A 310 13.74 21.43 -0.41
C ASN A 310 12.94 21.96 -1.61
N PRO A 311 13.35 21.70 -2.86
CA PRO A 311 12.65 22.18 -4.05
C PRO A 311 11.24 21.60 -4.24
N ASN A 312 10.91 20.49 -3.58
CA ASN A 312 9.61 19.82 -3.65
C ASN A 312 8.70 20.16 -2.46
N ILE A 313 9.02 21.22 -1.68
CA ILE A 313 8.18 21.63 -0.56
C ILE A 313 6.81 22.13 -1.05
N SER A 314 5.76 21.82 -0.29
CA SER A 314 4.41 22.34 -0.49
C SER A 314 4.33 23.82 -0.08
N ALA A 315 5.01 24.70 -0.83
CA ALA A 315 5.18 26.11 -0.49
C ALA A 315 3.86 26.88 -0.36
N HIS A 316 2.80 26.45 -1.06
CA HIS A 316 1.47 27.05 -0.97
C HIS A 316 0.84 26.89 0.42
N MET A 317 1.30 25.94 1.23
CA MET A 317 0.82 25.71 2.59
C MET A 317 1.50 26.61 3.64
N CYS A 318 2.59 27.29 3.25
CA CYS A 318 3.36 28.14 4.15
C CYS A 318 2.54 29.38 4.52
N CYS A 319 2.23 29.53 5.79
CA CYS A 319 1.40 30.61 6.28
C CYS A 319 2.19 31.91 6.47
N SER A 320 3.34 31.85 7.14
CA SER A 320 4.20 32.99 7.46
C SER A 320 5.64 32.51 7.70
N ILE A 321 6.63 33.34 7.38
CA ILE A 321 8.07 33.02 7.46
C ILE A 321 8.76 34.14 8.24
N GLY A 322 9.38 33.78 9.36
CA GLY A 322 10.24 34.66 10.15
C GLY A 322 11.71 34.49 9.80
N ASP A 323 12.57 35.02 10.66
CA ASP A 323 14.02 35.03 10.47
C ASP A 323 14.65 33.67 10.81
N GLU A 324 14.04 32.89 11.71
CA GLU A 324 14.62 31.67 12.31
C GLU A 324 13.67 30.46 12.25
N SER A 325 12.40 30.69 11.92
CA SER A 325 11.32 29.72 11.90
C SER A 325 10.18 30.17 10.97
N TYR A 326 9.33 29.23 10.59
CA TYR A 326 8.16 29.51 9.79
C TYR A 326 6.98 28.65 10.25
N ILE A 327 5.78 29.06 9.84
CA ILE A 327 4.55 28.35 10.15
C ILE A 327 3.87 27.89 8.86
N THR A 328 3.29 26.69 8.91
CA THR A 328 2.52 26.11 7.81
C THR A 328 1.24 25.50 8.34
N THR A 329 0.19 25.47 7.52
CA THR A 329 -0.96 24.60 7.80
C THR A 329 -0.52 23.12 7.69
N ALA A 330 -1.13 22.24 8.48
CA ALA A 330 -0.83 20.81 8.46
C ALA A 330 -1.51 20.12 7.27
N LYS A 331 -0.77 19.26 6.55
CA LYS A 331 -1.36 18.43 5.50
C LYS A 331 -2.35 17.43 6.12
N GLY A 332 -3.58 17.41 5.63
CA GLY A 332 -4.67 16.63 6.23
C GLY A 332 -4.92 17.03 7.69
N PRO A 333 -5.34 18.28 7.95
CA PRO A 333 -5.53 18.82 9.29
C PRO A 333 -6.58 18.00 10.05
N LEU A 334 -6.48 17.97 11.38
CA LEU A 334 -7.38 17.13 12.18
C LEU A 334 -8.77 17.76 12.30
N PRO A 335 -8.92 19.05 12.64
CA PRO A 335 -10.14 19.79 12.37
C PRO A 335 -10.22 20.17 10.88
N THR A 336 -11.41 20.50 10.40
CA THR A 336 -11.65 21.15 9.09
C THR A 336 -11.95 22.64 9.30
N SER A 337 -11.98 23.40 8.22
CA SER A 337 -12.48 24.79 8.21
C SER A 337 -13.90 24.96 8.77
N THR A 338 -14.68 23.87 8.85
CA THR A 338 -16.03 23.85 9.42
C THR A 338 -16.10 23.42 10.87
N THR A 339 -15.02 22.88 11.46
CA THR A 339 -15.08 22.29 12.82
C THR A 339 -15.32 23.31 13.91
N PHE A 340 -14.78 24.53 13.75
CA PHE A 340 -14.87 25.62 14.73
C PHE A 340 -15.46 26.90 14.12
N ALA A 341 -16.18 26.77 13.00
CA ALA A 341 -16.74 27.90 12.28
C ALA A 341 -17.81 28.64 13.09
N ASP A 342 -18.56 27.91 13.92
CA ASP A 342 -19.58 28.44 14.84
C ASP A 342 -19.00 29.33 15.94
N VAL A 343 -17.73 29.11 16.27
CA VAL A 343 -16.96 29.93 17.22
C VAL A 343 -15.96 30.85 16.53
N GLY A 344 -16.15 31.19 15.25
CA GLY A 344 -15.39 32.26 14.60
C GLY A 344 -14.04 31.86 13.98
N LEU A 345 -13.73 30.56 13.91
CA LEU A 345 -12.54 30.05 13.21
C LEU A 345 -12.97 29.34 11.91
N ASN A 346 -12.85 30.02 10.78
CA ASN A 346 -13.27 29.54 9.45
C ASN A 346 -12.16 28.82 8.67
N PHE A 347 -11.15 28.31 9.38
CA PHE A 347 -10.03 27.53 8.85
C PHE A 347 -9.67 26.41 9.84
N PRO A 348 -8.94 25.36 9.44
CA PRO A 348 -8.74 24.15 10.26
C PRO A 348 -8.04 24.37 11.62
N GLY A 349 -7.20 25.40 11.73
CA GLY A 349 -6.47 25.72 12.96
C GLY A 349 -5.34 24.74 13.33
N HIS A 350 -5.07 23.71 12.52
CA HIS A 350 -3.98 22.77 12.78
C HIS A 350 -2.70 23.23 12.08
N PHE A 351 -1.75 23.74 12.86
CA PHE A 351 -0.51 24.33 12.37
C PHE A 351 0.72 23.53 12.76
N ILE A 352 1.79 23.76 12.01
CA ILE A 352 3.12 23.26 12.31
C ILE A 352 4.08 24.45 12.34
N ILE A 353 4.74 24.67 13.48
CA ILE A 353 5.79 25.65 13.68
C ILE A 353 7.14 24.95 13.52
N ILE A 354 8.00 25.49 12.67
CA ILE A 354 9.17 24.79 12.15
C ILE A 354 10.38 25.73 12.20
N PRO A 355 11.49 25.35 12.85
CA PRO A 355 12.74 26.12 12.79
C PRO A 355 13.36 26.01 11.40
N LEU A 356 14.03 27.05 10.91
CA LEU A 356 14.77 27.02 9.65
C LEU A 356 16.01 26.11 9.71
N PRO A 357 16.78 26.05 10.82
CA PRO A 357 17.86 25.08 10.96
C PRO A 357 17.37 23.63 10.85
N HIS A 358 18.03 22.86 9.97
CA HIS A 358 17.76 21.43 9.85
C HIS A 358 18.34 20.67 11.05
N ALA A 359 17.53 20.54 12.10
CA ALA A 359 17.98 19.98 13.35
C ALA A 359 16.88 19.14 14.03
N PRO A 360 17.21 17.96 14.59
CA PRO A 360 16.25 17.09 15.26
C PRO A 360 15.75 17.61 16.61
N THR A 361 16.55 18.45 17.28
CA THR A 361 16.29 19.00 18.63
C THR A 361 16.82 20.44 18.72
N ILE A 362 16.29 21.26 19.63
CA ILE A 362 16.83 22.62 19.87
C ILE A 362 18.32 22.59 20.24
N PRO A 363 18.80 21.74 21.17
CA PRO A 363 20.22 21.67 21.52
C PRO A 363 21.14 21.30 20.35
N SER A 364 20.63 20.59 19.33
CA SER A 364 21.42 20.24 18.14
C SER A 364 21.64 21.41 17.17
N MET A 365 20.92 22.52 17.33
CA MET A 365 21.10 23.74 16.52
C MET A 365 22.26 24.60 17.03
N GLY A 366 22.66 24.46 18.29
CA GLY A 366 23.70 25.28 18.90
C GLY A 366 23.61 25.35 20.42
N PRO A 367 24.54 26.08 21.07
CA PRO A 367 24.59 26.21 22.53
C PRO A 367 23.34 26.88 23.10
N THR A 368 22.57 26.21 23.95
CA THR A 368 21.31 26.75 24.51
C THR A 368 21.50 27.82 25.58
N SER A 369 22.74 28.06 26.03
CA SER A 369 23.11 29.11 26.99
C SER A 369 23.57 30.41 26.32
N ASP A 370 23.84 30.40 25.01
CA ASP A 370 24.28 31.58 24.27
C ASP A 370 23.07 32.24 23.58
N PRO A 371 22.67 33.47 23.98
CA PRO A 371 21.54 34.18 23.38
C PRO A 371 21.66 34.44 21.88
N THR A 372 22.89 34.41 21.35
CA THR A 372 23.16 34.67 19.93
C THR A 372 23.16 33.41 19.06
N SER A 373 23.05 32.23 19.68
CA SER A 373 23.00 30.94 18.97
C SER A 373 21.69 30.74 18.20
N ASP A 374 21.78 29.98 17.11
CA ASP A 374 20.62 29.58 16.30
C ASP A 374 19.58 28.81 17.14
N ALA A 375 20.02 28.03 18.13
CA ALA A 375 19.14 27.32 19.06
C ALA A 375 18.23 28.26 19.86
N VAL A 376 18.81 29.30 20.48
CA VAL A 376 18.06 30.24 21.32
C VAL A 376 17.19 31.14 20.45
N LYS A 377 17.70 31.63 19.32
CA LYS A 377 16.93 32.47 18.39
C LYS A 377 15.74 31.72 17.80
N ALA A 378 15.95 30.51 17.28
CA ALA A 378 14.87 29.67 16.74
C ALA A 378 13.84 29.34 17.82
N TYR A 379 14.25 28.96 19.03
CA TYR A 379 13.31 28.69 20.12
C TYR A 379 12.47 29.92 20.50
N ASN A 380 13.10 31.09 20.58
CA ASN A 380 12.42 32.34 20.92
C ASN A 380 11.40 32.72 19.84
N GLU A 381 11.76 32.62 18.56
CA GLU A 381 10.85 32.93 17.48
C GLU A 381 9.72 31.91 17.35
N MET A 382 10.00 30.60 17.48
CA MET A 382 8.97 29.56 17.54
C MET A 382 8.01 29.77 18.71
N SER A 383 8.52 30.20 19.87
CA SER A 383 7.70 30.54 21.04
C SER A 383 6.83 31.75 20.78
N ARG A 384 7.36 32.78 20.12
CA ARG A 384 6.61 33.96 19.70
C ARG A 384 5.49 33.61 18.71
N PHE A 385 5.76 32.74 17.72
CA PHE A 385 4.71 32.22 16.83
C PHE A 385 3.62 31.49 17.61
N ARG A 386 4.00 30.59 18.53
CA ARG A 386 3.05 29.85 19.36
C ARG A 386 2.16 30.79 20.17
N GLU A 387 2.74 31.78 20.84
CA GLU A 387 2.04 32.75 21.67
C GLU A 387 1.14 33.68 20.85
N SER A 388 1.63 34.16 19.69
CA SER A 388 0.82 34.94 18.75
C SER A 388 -0.39 34.15 18.22
N ILE A 389 -0.20 32.87 17.89
CA ILE A 389 -1.31 32.00 17.42
C ILE A 389 -2.29 31.71 18.55
N GLN A 390 -1.80 31.49 19.77
CA GLN A 390 -2.63 31.33 20.98
C GLN A 390 -3.52 32.56 21.21
N ALA A 391 -2.93 33.75 21.19
CA ALA A 391 -3.66 35.00 21.34
C ALA A 391 -4.68 35.21 20.21
N MET A 392 -4.31 34.91 18.97
CA MET A 392 -5.21 35.00 17.81
C MET A 392 -6.40 34.04 17.93
N ILE A 393 -6.17 32.76 18.23
CA ILE A 393 -7.24 31.76 18.40
C ILE A 393 -8.16 32.14 19.55
N SER A 394 -7.60 32.57 20.69
CA SER A 394 -8.39 33.04 21.84
C SER A 394 -9.29 34.22 21.45
N ALA A 395 -8.71 35.27 20.86
CA ALA A 395 -9.45 36.47 20.49
C ALA A 395 -10.51 36.20 19.40
N LYS A 396 -10.16 35.48 18.34
CA LYS A 396 -11.09 35.14 17.24
C LYS A 396 -12.24 34.25 17.72
N SER A 397 -11.97 33.39 18.71
CA SER A 397 -12.99 32.51 19.28
C SER A 397 -13.79 33.09 20.43
N SER A 398 -13.56 34.38 20.78
CA SER A 398 -14.14 34.98 21.98
C SER A 398 -13.87 34.12 23.22
N HIS A 399 -12.63 33.67 23.38
CA HIS A 399 -12.13 32.86 24.50
C HIS A 399 -12.76 31.46 24.63
N LYS A 400 -13.44 30.98 23.58
CA LYS A 400 -14.05 29.63 23.57
C LYS A 400 -13.07 28.52 23.22
N LEU A 401 -11.97 28.84 22.54
CA LEU A 401 -10.92 27.90 22.17
C LEU A 401 -9.63 28.19 22.93
N GLY A 402 -9.06 27.14 23.49
CA GLY A 402 -7.66 27.10 23.89
C GLY A 402 -6.82 26.40 22.84
N VAL A 403 -5.54 26.19 23.15
CA VAL A 403 -4.56 25.63 22.25
C VAL A 403 -3.76 24.54 22.94
N VAL A 404 -3.56 23.43 22.23
CA VAL A 404 -2.57 22.42 22.58
C VAL A 404 -1.43 22.50 21.58
N THR A 405 -0.21 22.60 22.10
CA THR A 405 1.02 22.51 21.29
C THR A 405 1.82 21.30 21.78
N TRP A 406 2.42 20.54 20.88
CA TRP A 406 3.30 19.45 21.29
C TRP A 406 4.49 19.30 20.36
N GLU A 407 5.54 18.70 20.91
CA GLU A 407 6.75 18.37 20.18
C GLU A 407 7.25 16.98 20.52
N ILE A 408 8.11 16.49 19.64
CA ILE A 408 8.83 15.24 19.82
C ILE A 408 10.30 15.61 19.64
N SER A 409 11.02 15.79 20.74
CA SER A 409 12.44 16.15 20.75
C SER A 409 13.25 14.88 20.92
N ARG A 410 13.86 14.41 19.83
CA ARG A 410 14.69 13.19 19.86
C ARG A 410 15.84 13.30 18.88
N ASP A 411 17.04 12.87 19.27
CA ASP A 411 18.23 12.96 18.41
C ASP A 411 18.09 12.15 17.11
N ARG A 412 17.30 11.07 17.16
CA ARG A 412 16.99 10.23 15.98
C ARG A 412 15.93 10.82 15.05
N ASN A 413 15.34 11.97 15.39
CA ASN A 413 14.50 12.70 14.46
C ASN A 413 15.38 13.32 13.36
N VAL A 414 14.74 13.98 12.41
CA VAL A 414 15.45 14.67 11.31
C VAL A 414 15.21 16.17 11.43
N HIS A 415 13.98 16.55 11.76
CA HIS A 415 13.57 17.94 11.91
C HIS A 415 12.63 18.09 13.09
N LEU A 416 12.97 19.02 13.98
CA LEU A 416 12.08 19.46 15.03
C LEU A 416 10.87 20.15 14.40
N ILE A 417 9.69 19.86 14.93
CA ILE A 417 8.47 20.62 14.61
C ILE A 417 7.63 20.70 15.88
N TRP A 418 6.90 21.79 16.04
CA TRP A 418 5.82 21.90 17.02
C TRP A 418 4.49 21.85 16.28
N GLN A 419 3.66 20.87 16.62
CA GLN A 419 2.28 20.85 16.13
C GLN A 419 1.41 21.64 17.11
N LEU A 420 0.52 22.45 16.58
CA LEU A 420 -0.37 23.33 17.34
C LEU A 420 -1.80 23.14 16.86
N MET A 421 -2.74 22.94 17.78
CA MET A 421 -4.14 22.74 17.45
C MET A 421 -5.08 23.42 18.45
N PRO A 422 -6.17 24.06 18.00
CA PRO A 422 -7.24 24.53 18.86
C PRO A 422 -8.05 23.36 19.44
N ILE A 423 -8.48 23.52 20.68
CA ILE A 423 -9.48 22.68 21.35
C ILE A 423 -10.42 23.57 22.19
N PRO A 424 -11.62 23.12 22.55
CA PRO A 424 -12.47 23.87 23.48
C PRO A 424 -11.72 24.25 24.77
N ALA A 425 -11.73 25.54 25.12
CA ALA A 425 -10.99 26.09 26.28
C ALA A 425 -11.37 25.37 27.58
N GLU A 426 -12.63 24.97 27.72
CA GLU A 426 -13.14 24.23 28.87
C GLU A 426 -12.40 22.91 29.11
N MET A 427 -11.96 22.21 28.07
CA MET A 427 -11.19 20.96 28.21
C MET A 427 -9.82 21.18 28.86
N ILE A 428 -9.27 22.39 28.77
CA ILE A 428 -8.01 22.77 29.43
C ILE A 428 -8.29 23.25 30.86
N HIS A 429 -9.32 24.10 31.04
CA HIS A 429 -9.69 24.59 32.37
C HIS A 429 -10.09 23.46 33.33
N SER A 430 -10.86 22.49 32.84
CA SER A 430 -11.30 21.29 33.59
C SER A 430 -10.29 20.15 33.64
N GLU A 431 -9.08 20.32 33.08
CA GLU A 431 -7.98 19.34 33.08
C GLU A 431 -8.26 18.04 32.30
N ILE A 432 -9.36 17.97 31.55
CA ILE A 432 -9.70 16.84 30.68
C ILE A 432 -8.59 16.59 29.65
N ALA A 433 -8.04 17.65 29.05
CA ALA A 433 -6.97 17.52 28.06
C ALA A 433 -5.71 16.88 28.66
N GLU A 434 -5.29 17.30 29.85
CA GLU A 434 -4.17 16.68 30.57
C GLU A 434 -4.46 15.22 30.92
N ALA A 435 -5.64 14.94 31.47
CA ALA A 435 -6.04 13.58 31.82
C ALA A 435 -5.98 12.66 30.60
N ALA A 436 -6.45 13.10 29.44
CA ALA A 436 -6.41 12.33 28.20
C ALA A 436 -4.98 12.00 27.76
N PHE A 437 -4.03 12.96 27.84
CA PHE A 437 -2.63 12.67 27.55
C PHE A 437 -2.05 11.61 28.50
N ARG A 438 -2.34 11.71 29.80
CA ARG A 438 -1.86 10.76 30.81
C ARG A 438 -2.44 9.36 30.60
N VAL A 439 -3.75 9.27 30.42
CA VAL A 439 -4.47 8.00 30.21
C VAL A 439 -4.03 7.34 28.90
N GLU A 440 -3.88 8.10 27.82
CA GLU A 440 -3.43 7.51 26.54
C GLU A 440 -1.97 7.05 26.61
N ALA A 441 -1.10 7.77 27.33
CA ALA A 441 0.26 7.30 27.58
C ALA A 441 0.27 5.99 28.37
N GLU A 442 -0.59 5.86 29.39
CA GLU A 442 -0.73 4.62 30.17
C GLU A 442 -1.26 3.45 29.33
N ASN A 443 -2.30 3.69 28.51
CA ASN A 443 -2.85 2.68 27.58
C ASN A 443 -1.78 2.14 26.62
N GLN A 444 -0.90 3.02 26.16
CA GLN A 444 0.22 2.71 25.25
C GLN A 444 1.49 2.25 26.00
N LYS A 445 1.42 2.10 27.33
CA LYS A 445 2.54 1.70 28.20
C LYS A 445 3.77 2.61 28.06
N TYR A 446 3.56 3.88 27.78
CA TYR A 446 4.61 4.89 27.77
C TYR A 446 4.94 5.37 29.19
N PRO A 447 6.13 5.97 29.40
CA PRO A 447 6.48 6.58 30.67
C PRO A 447 5.45 7.63 31.09
N SER A 448 5.25 7.80 32.40
CA SER A 448 4.30 8.78 32.90
C SER A 448 4.77 10.22 32.64
N PHE A 449 3.82 11.11 32.37
CA PHE A 449 4.09 12.54 32.26
C PHE A 449 4.47 13.18 33.60
N VAL A 450 5.44 14.08 33.56
CA VAL A 450 5.80 14.99 34.65
C VAL A 450 5.28 16.38 34.30
N THR A 451 4.53 17.01 35.21
CA THR A 451 4.15 18.42 35.04
C THR A 451 5.32 19.31 35.41
N ARG A 452 5.94 19.94 34.40
CA ARG A 452 7.09 20.82 34.56
C ARG A 452 7.30 21.61 33.27
N GLU A 453 7.72 22.87 33.39
CA GLU A 453 8.29 23.60 32.26
C GLU A 453 9.77 23.23 32.11
N LEU A 454 10.17 22.78 30.92
CA LEU A 454 11.55 22.41 30.61
C LEU A 454 12.26 23.61 29.99
N THR A 455 13.23 24.19 30.72
CA THR A 455 13.97 25.37 30.23
C THR A 455 14.93 25.00 29.11
N LEU A 456 15.35 25.98 28.30
CA LEU A 456 16.33 25.78 27.22
C LEU A 456 17.66 25.18 27.72
N GLU A 457 18.10 25.57 28.92
CA GLU A 457 19.34 25.09 29.53
C GLU A 457 19.25 23.63 30.02
N GLU A 458 18.04 23.18 30.35
CA GLU A 458 17.80 21.82 30.85
C GLU A 458 17.70 20.81 29.70
N GLN A 459 17.19 21.23 28.54
CA GLN A 459 16.96 20.36 27.37
C GLN A 459 18.17 19.50 26.95
N PRO A 460 19.42 20.01 26.89
CA PRO A 460 20.58 19.21 26.52
C PRO A 460 20.85 18.04 27.47
N THR A 461 20.52 18.19 28.75
CA THR A 461 20.79 17.17 29.78
C THR A 461 19.59 16.27 30.08
N PHE A 462 18.39 16.66 29.64
CA PHE A 462 17.16 15.91 29.84
C PHE A 462 17.06 14.65 28.97
N GLY A 463 17.69 14.67 27.78
CA GLY A 463 17.64 13.57 26.80
C GLY A 463 16.45 13.65 25.84
N ASP A 464 16.04 12.52 25.28
CA ASP A 464 14.88 12.41 24.37
C ASP A 464 13.56 12.59 25.16
N TYR A 465 12.60 13.37 24.64
CA TYR A 465 11.31 13.58 25.29
C TYR A 465 10.15 13.91 24.33
N PHE A 466 8.93 13.71 24.83
CA PHE A 466 7.70 14.25 24.28
C PHE A 466 7.18 15.34 25.22
N ARG A 467 6.91 16.54 24.70
CA ARG A 467 6.40 17.67 25.50
C ARG A 467 5.08 18.16 24.92
N VAL A 468 4.17 18.53 25.82
CA VAL A 468 2.87 19.13 25.50
C VAL A 468 2.70 20.39 26.33
N TRP A 469 2.32 21.48 25.68
CA TRP A 469 1.82 22.70 26.32
C TRP A 469 0.32 22.79 26.12
N LEU A 470 -0.39 23.02 27.22
CA LEU A 470 -1.81 23.30 27.26
C LEU A 470 -1.96 24.76 27.64
N TRP A 471 -2.70 25.52 26.84
CA TRP A 471 -2.93 26.94 27.09
C TRP A 471 -4.38 27.30 26.79
N ALA A 472 -5.04 27.98 27.72
CA ALA A 472 -6.35 28.58 27.50
C ALA A 472 -6.46 29.90 28.25
N ASP A 473 -7.12 30.86 27.64
CA ASP A 473 -7.47 32.15 28.22
C ASP A 473 -9.00 32.24 28.27
N ASN A 474 -9.55 32.61 29.42
CA ASN A 474 -10.99 32.70 29.63
C ASN A 474 -11.55 34.12 29.37
N GLY A 475 -10.72 35.07 28.97
CA GLY A 475 -11.14 36.45 28.66
C GLY A 475 -11.39 37.34 29.87
N GLU A 476 -11.14 36.82 31.07
CA GLU A 476 -11.11 37.57 32.32
C GLU A 476 -9.64 37.69 32.76
N ASP A 477 -9.30 37.24 33.97
CA ASP A 477 -7.93 37.31 34.51
C ASP A 477 -7.23 35.94 34.60
N LYS A 478 -7.81 34.86 34.03
CA LYS A 478 -7.35 33.49 34.28
C LYS A 478 -6.84 32.81 33.01
N ILE A 479 -5.58 33.08 32.71
CA ILE A 479 -4.80 32.27 31.75
C ILE A 479 -4.35 30.99 32.44
N LYS A 480 -4.75 29.83 31.91
CA LYS A 480 -4.27 28.51 32.36
C LYS A 480 -3.24 27.98 31.36
N GLY A 481 -1.97 28.04 31.74
CA GLY A 481 -0.85 27.43 31.04
C GLY A 481 -0.30 26.23 31.81
N LYS A 482 -0.08 25.09 31.16
CA LYS A 482 0.55 23.91 31.77
C LYS A 482 1.45 23.19 30.77
N SER A 483 2.57 22.67 31.25
CA SER A 483 3.52 21.90 30.45
C SER A 483 3.70 20.51 31.03
N LEU A 484 3.61 19.50 30.17
CA LEU A 484 3.71 18.09 30.48
C LEU A 484 4.86 17.51 29.68
N VAL A 485 5.82 16.89 30.36
CA VAL A 485 7.00 16.29 29.74
C VAL A 485 7.03 14.79 30.04
N MET A 486 7.14 13.98 29.01
CA MET A 486 7.30 12.54 29.09
C MET A 486 8.71 12.18 28.61
N PRO A 487 9.59 11.69 29.49
CA PRO A 487 10.91 11.24 29.08
C PRO A 487 10.78 10.01 28.16
N LEU A 488 11.57 9.98 27.10
CA LEU A 488 11.62 8.87 26.16
C LEU A 488 13.01 8.25 26.22
N SER A 489 13.13 6.95 26.50
CA SER A 489 14.44 6.32 26.41
C SER A 489 14.87 6.18 24.94
N ALA A 490 16.17 6.06 24.71
CA ALA A 490 16.73 5.86 23.36
C ALA A 490 16.08 4.66 22.65
N ASP A 491 15.78 3.60 23.39
CA ASP A 491 15.19 2.36 22.90
C ASP A 491 13.66 2.40 22.79
N THR A 492 12.98 3.36 23.45
CA THR A 492 11.52 3.49 23.39
C THR A 492 11.06 3.69 21.95
N ARG A 493 10.25 2.76 21.44
CA ARG A 493 9.45 2.97 20.22
C ARG A 493 8.31 3.92 20.59
N PHE A 494 8.22 5.04 19.89
CA PHE A 494 7.25 6.09 20.19
C PHE A 494 6.44 6.41 18.93
N ASP A 495 5.11 6.48 19.05
CA ASP A 495 4.24 6.90 17.97
C ASP A 495 4.33 8.40 17.73
N LEU A 496 4.86 8.78 16.57
CA LEU A 496 4.95 10.19 16.19
C LEU A 496 3.59 10.83 15.88
N GLN A 497 2.51 10.03 15.81
CA GLN A 497 1.13 10.51 15.76
C GLN A 497 0.46 10.54 17.15
N PHE A 498 1.16 10.22 18.23
CA PHE A 498 0.60 10.15 19.58
C PHE A 498 -0.19 11.42 19.96
N GLY A 499 0.43 12.60 19.80
CA GLY A 499 -0.26 13.87 20.08
C GLY A 499 -1.54 14.07 19.25
N ARG A 500 -1.49 13.77 17.95
CA ARG A 500 -2.66 13.83 17.07
C ARG A 500 -3.76 12.86 17.51
N ARG A 501 -3.41 11.63 17.89
CA ARG A 501 -4.38 10.60 18.35
C ARG A 501 -5.10 11.02 19.62
N VAL A 502 -4.37 11.57 20.60
CA VAL A 502 -4.96 12.07 21.85
C VAL A 502 -6.00 13.15 21.54
N ILE A 503 -5.62 14.16 20.74
CA ILE A 503 -6.54 15.26 20.42
C ILE A 503 -7.73 14.79 19.57
N ALA A 504 -7.53 13.84 18.67
CA ALA A 504 -8.60 13.27 17.88
C ALA A 504 -9.61 12.48 18.70
N LYS A 505 -9.17 11.75 19.73
CA LYS A 505 -10.08 11.12 20.71
C LYS A 505 -10.85 12.18 21.51
N LEU A 506 -10.18 13.25 21.95
CA LEU A 506 -10.81 14.35 22.69
C LEU A 506 -11.90 15.08 21.89
N LEU A 507 -11.70 15.26 20.59
CA LEU A 507 -12.63 15.97 19.71
C LEU A 507 -13.66 15.05 19.01
N GLY A 508 -13.59 13.73 19.19
CA GLY A 508 -14.45 12.77 18.48
C GLY A 508 -14.18 12.72 16.96
N LEU A 509 -12.92 12.88 16.58
CA LEU A 509 -12.43 12.95 15.20
C LEU A 509 -11.56 11.73 14.83
N GLU A 510 -11.86 10.56 15.39
CA GLU A 510 -11.03 9.34 15.27
C GLU A 510 -10.90 8.85 13.83
N LYS A 511 -11.92 9.09 12.99
CA LYS A 511 -11.88 8.79 11.55
C LYS A 511 -10.79 9.57 10.81
N ARG A 512 -10.23 10.61 11.42
CA ARG A 512 -9.18 11.48 10.88
C ARG A 512 -7.82 11.26 11.55
N PHE A 513 -7.60 10.15 12.28
CA PHE A 513 -6.29 9.83 12.86
C PHE A 513 -5.16 9.84 11.82
N ILE A 514 -5.43 9.27 10.64
CA ILE A 514 -4.43 9.17 9.58
C ILE A 514 -4.57 10.38 8.65
N TRP A 515 -3.65 11.33 8.80
CA TRP A 515 -3.65 12.58 8.02
C TRP A 515 -3.63 12.35 6.51
N GLN A 516 -3.02 11.24 6.05
CA GLN A 516 -2.97 10.85 4.63
C GLN A 516 -4.33 10.46 4.04
N ASP A 517 -5.31 10.09 4.88
CA ASP A 517 -6.68 9.83 4.42
C ASP A 517 -7.52 11.11 4.41
N CYS A 518 -6.95 12.21 4.91
CA CYS A 518 -7.58 13.52 5.03
C CYS A 518 -6.99 14.52 4.03
N GLU A 519 -6.33 14.06 2.96
CA GLU A 519 -5.72 14.95 1.97
C GLU A 519 -6.76 15.92 1.39
N GLN A 520 -6.38 17.19 1.37
CA GLN A 520 -7.11 18.28 0.75
C GLN A 520 -6.51 18.59 -0.61
N THR A 521 -7.29 19.22 -1.49
CA THR A 521 -6.74 19.72 -2.76
C THR A 521 -5.85 20.95 -2.51
N VAL A 522 -5.00 21.29 -3.49
CA VAL A 522 -4.13 22.47 -3.39
C VAL A 522 -4.97 23.75 -3.24
N GLU A 523 -6.13 23.79 -3.87
CA GLU A 523 -7.07 24.92 -3.78
C GLU A 523 -7.66 25.06 -2.37
N GLU A 524 -8.05 23.93 -1.75
CA GLU A 524 -8.54 23.91 -0.36
C GLU A 524 -7.44 24.35 0.62
N GLU A 525 -6.22 23.82 0.46
CA GLU A 525 -5.07 24.19 1.30
C GLU A 525 -4.70 25.66 1.14
N THR A 526 -4.77 26.19 -0.09
CA THR A 526 -4.50 27.61 -0.37
C THR A 526 -5.57 28.51 0.28
N ALA A 527 -6.84 28.14 0.17
CA ALA A 527 -7.93 28.87 0.82
C ALA A 527 -7.81 28.88 2.36
N ASP A 528 -7.40 27.76 2.96
CA ASP A 528 -7.14 27.66 4.40
C ASP A 528 -5.99 28.59 4.84
N VAL A 529 -4.93 28.69 4.04
CA VAL A 529 -3.80 29.60 4.30
C VAL A 529 -4.21 31.07 4.17
N GLU A 530 -5.00 31.43 3.15
CA GLU A 530 -5.53 32.78 2.98
C GLU A 530 -6.42 33.19 4.15
N ALA A 531 -7.36 32.32 4.55
CA ALA A 531 -8.24 32.56 5.69
C ALA A 531 -7.44 32.71 7.00
N PHE A 532 -6.41 31.87 7.22
CA PHE A 532 -5.51 32.03 8.35
C PHE A 532 -4.76 33.36 8.32
N ARG A 533 -4.14 33.73 7.18
CA ARG A 533 -3.37 34.97 7.05
C ARG A 533 -4.26 36.17 7.36
N ASP A 534 -5.48 36.20 6.85
CA ASP A 534 -6.46 37.24 7.16
C ASP A 534 -6.78 37.33 8.66
N ALA A 535 -6.94 36.18 9.32
CA ALA A 535 -7.16 36.13 10.76
C ALA A 535 -5.91 36.53 11.57
N PHE A 536 -4.71 36.21 11.09
CA PHE A 536 -3.45 36.39 11.81
C PHE A 536 -2.84 37.79 11.65
N LYS A 537 -3.31 38.62 10.72
CA LYS A 537 -2.80 39.99 10.44
C LYS A 537 -2.45 40.83 11.68
N ALA A 538 -3.28 40.80 12.74
CA ALA A 538 -3.05 41.61 13.94
C ALA A 538 -1.97 41.06 14.89
N TRP A 539 -1.56 39.80 14.71
CA TRP A 539 -0.55 39.09 15.50
C TRP A 539 0.70 38.73 14.70
N GLU A 540 0.69 39.03 13.41
CA GLU A 540 1.80 38.83 12.49
C GLU A 540 2.95 39.78 12.86
N PHE A 541 4.13 39.21 13.09
CA PHE A 541 5.31 39.94 13.53
C PHE A 541 6.51 39.84 12.59
N THR A 542 6.40 39.03 11.53
CA THR A 542 7.49 38.77 10.58
C THR A 542 7.60 39.80 9.47
N LEU A 543 6.56 40.62 9.26
CA LEU A 543 6.49 41.64 8.21
C LEU A 543 6.97 43.03 8.67
N GLY A 544 7.88 43.06 9.66
CA GLY A 544 8.36 44.26 10.34
C GLY A 544 9.55 44.95 9.67
#